data_AF-A0A4Q0T7A6-F1
#
_entry.id   AF-A0A4Q0T7A6-F1
#
_cell.length_a   1.000
_cell.length_b   1.000
_cell.length_c   1.000
_cell.angle_alpha   90.00
_cell.angle_beta   90.00
_cell.angle_gamma   90.00
#
_symmetry.space_group_name_H-M   'P 1'
#
loop_
_entity.id
_entity.type
_entity.pdbx_description
1 polymer ?
#
loop_
_entity_poly.entity_id
_entity_poly.type
_entity_poly.pdbx_seq_one_letter_code
_entity_poly.pdbx_strand_id
1 'polypeptide(L)'
;MIMPLARLPESRVASSLLLLAGAVLVLIFAKVLLVPLAFALTLSFVLVPGVSRLEKKGVPRIISVGIACCLLCAALLGGAYVLSNQILNVAETLPSYRANIQKKIESLHSKTEVSLEAAADLIEDMSGDLANTKLSSPEKVTPVRVVGERSDQLRSTAELLMRTLQPIGELGVVVIFTIYMLLHREELRHRLLLLAGMGNLNVMTHALQDATDRISQYLVMQFQINACYGVLFGTGLFFLHIPEATLWGVIAGALRIVPFVGTLMGMAFPLILSIAVSSSWWPPMLVAALFFTLEMLTANVVEPWLFSERTGISSLALLASAIFWSMLWGWPGLVLSTPLTVCLVVVGRHVPQFAFLNSLLGTTAKLSPAAHMYERLLALDQVEASSIAERYLKGRPLVKLYDSVVIPVLSLAEEDRHKGALDDIRSKFVLLSLGELVAKMTSYVQEGPPAEPKSERALLIEKMHVRVSKEFAIVCLSANDQADDLTTSMLTQLLERDGHQTLKLSAEALSEEILAGLATETQTVVFISALPPFAFAQARALCIKLRSHLPKNRIAVALWNSPEDGEEIIGRFGNARPDAVVATLKQALQQVEAWRR
;
A
#
# COMPACT_ATOMS: atom_id res chain seq x y z
N MET A 1 12.08 -47.88 -20.98
CA MET A 1 12.33 -47.12 -19.74
C MET A 1 12.41 -45.65 -20.13
N ILE A 2 11.27 -44.97 -20.20
CA ILE A 2 11.17 -43.56 -20.62
C ILE A 2 10.77 -42.78 -19.37
N MET A 3 11.69 -41.94 -18.91
CA MET A 3 11.55 -41.07 -17.76
C MET A 3 10.42 -40.05 -18.02
N PRO A 4 9.42 -39.87 -17.14
CA PRO A 4 8.41 -38.84 -17.36
C PRO A 4 9.07 -37.48 -17.10
N LEU A 5 9.06 -36.63 -18.11
CA LEU A 5 9.39 -35.20 -17.98
C LEU A 5 8.45 -34.58 -16.94
N ALA A 6 9.04 -34.04 -15.88
CA ALA A 6 8.36 -33.24 -14.89
C ALA A 6 7.62 -32.08 -15.60
N ARG A 7 6.29 -32.06 -15.52
CA ARG A 7 5.49 -30.92 -15.97
C ARG A 7 5.80 -29.74 -15.05
N LEU A 8 6.58 -28.78 -15.54
CA LEU A 8 6.86 -27.52 -14.86
C LEU A 8 5.56 -26.73 -14.59
N PRO A 9 5.53 -25.84 -13.58
CA PRO A 9 4.36 -25.05 -13.15
C PRO A 9 3.85 -23.98 -14.16
N GLU A 10 4.22 -24.09 -15.44
CA GLU A 10 3.95 -23.11 -16.50
C GLU A 10 2.45 -22.78 -16.68
N SER A 11 1.55 -23.72 -16.38
CA SER A 11 0.10 -23.51 -16.54
C SER A 11 -0.48 -22.47 -15.58
N ARG A 12 0.08 -22.31 -14.38
CA ARG A 12 -0.38 -21.30 -13.40
C ARG A 12 0.10 -19.90 -13.74
N VAL A 13 1.32 -19.78 -14.26
CA VAL A 13 1.87 -18.48 -14.70
C VAL A 13 1.19 -18.04 -16.00
N ALA A 14 1.00 -18.95 -16.95
CA ALA A 14 0.28 -18.64 -18.20
C ALA A 14 -1.19 -18.24 -17.94
N SER A 15 -1.90 -18.95 -17.06
CA SER A 15 -3.28 -18.61 -16.72
C SER A 15 -3.41 -17.27 -15.99
N SER A 16 -2.49 -16.94 -15.07
CA SER A 16 -2.48 -15.63 -14.40
C SER A 16 -2.16 -14.48 -15.37
N LEU A 17 -1.24 -14.68 -16.32
CA LEU A 17 -0.95 -13.71 -17.39
C LEU A 17 -2.16 -13.50 -18.32
N LEU A 18 -2.86 -14.57 -18.69
CA LEU A 18 -4.07 -14.49 -19.52
C LEU A 18 -5.21 -13.77 -18.79
N LEU A 19 -5.39 -14.02 -17.49
CA LEU A 19 -6.37 -13.31 -16.67
C LEU A 19 -6.03 -11.82 -16.56
N LEU A 20 -4.76 -11.48 -16.37
CA LEU A 20 -4.30 -10.09 -16.33
C LEU A 20 -4.55 -9.39 -17.67
N ALA A 21 -4.18 -10.02 -18.78
CA ALA A 21 -4.40 -9.48 -20.13
C ALA A 21 -5.90 -9.30 -20.42
N GLY A 22 -6.73 -10.27 -20.04
CA GLY A 22 -8.18 -10.19 -20.15
C GLY A 22 -8.77 -9.04 -19.32
N ALA A 23 -8.30 -8.85 -18.08
CA ALA A 23 -8.72 -7.75 -17.23
C ALA A 23 -8.35 -6.38 -17.84
N VAL A 24 -7.13 -6.22 -18.35
CA VAL A 24 -6.69 -4.99 -19.03
C VAL A 24 -7.54 -4.73 -20.28
N LEU A 25 -7.84 -5.76 -21.06
CA LEU A 25 -8.68 -5.63 -22.25
C LEU A 25 -10.10 -5.18 -21.90
N VAL A 26 -10.71 -5.76 -20.85
CA VAL A 26 -12.01 -5.30 -20.33
C VAL A 26 -11.94 -3.84 -19.89
N LEU A 27 -10.88 -3.41 -19.20
CA LEU A 27 -10.72 -2.01 -18.78
C LEU A 27 -10.62 -1.03 -19.96
N ILE A 28 -10.05 -1.46 -21.09
CA ILE A 28 -9.95 -0.67 -22.32
C ILE A 28 -11.33 -0.57 -23.00
N PHE A 29 -12.02 -1.70 -23.19
CA PHE A 29 -13.31 -1.73 -23.88
C PHE A 29 -14.44 -1.09 -23.05
N ALA A 30 -14.43 -1.27 -21.74
CA ALA A 30 -15.45 -0.73 -20.84
C ALA A 30 -15.18 0.73 -20.42
N LYS A 31 -14.17 1.41 -21.00
CA LYS A 31 -13.79 2.79 -20.62
C LYS A 31 -14.95 3.78 -20.62
N VAL A 32 -15.92 3.63 -21.54
CA VAL A 32 -17.10 4.50 -21.67
C VAL A 32 -17.96 4.47 -20.39
N LEU A 33 -18.00 3.34 -19.71
CA LEU A 33 -18.71 3.17 -18.44
C LEU A 33 -17.80 3.39 -17.23
N LEU A 34 -16.57 2.88 -17.30
CA LEU A 34 -15.64 2.86 -16.16
C LEU A 34 -15.05 4.23 -15.85
N VAL A 35 -14.77 5.07 -16.86
CA VAL A 35 -14.21 6.41 -16.63
C VAL A 35 -15.19 7.29 -15.86
N PRO A 36 -16.47 7.43 -16.25
CA PRO A 36 -17.44 8.18 -15.46
C PRO A 36 -17.65 7.61 -14.05
N LEU A 37 -17.66 6.28 -13.92
CA LEU A 37 -17.77 5.61 -12.63
C LEU A 37 -16.57 5.90 -11.72
N ALA A 38 -15.36 5.92 -12.27
CA ALA A 38 -14.15 6.23 -11.54
C ALA A 38 -14.13 7.69 -11.05
N PHE A 39 -14.54 8.65 -11.89
CA PHE A 39 -14.75 10.03 -11.44
C PHE A 39 -15.82 10.14 -10.37
N ALA A 40 -16.94 9.44 -10.52
CA ALA A 40 -17.99 9.44 -9.53
C ALA A 40 -17.53 8.86 -8.18
N LEU A 41 -16.71 7.81 -8.20
CA LEU A 41 -16.11 7.22 -7.01
C LEU A 41 -15.18 8.20 -6.30
N THR A 42 -14.27 8.85 -7.03
CA THR A 42 -13.33 9.81 -6.43
C THR A 42 -14.07 11.03 -5.87
N LEU A 43 -15.05 11.54 -6.61
CA LEU A 43 -15.85 12.69 -6.21
C LEU A 43 -16.76 12.37 -5.02
N SER A 44 -17.34 11.17 -4.98
CA SER A 44 -18.09 10.68 -3.83
C SER A 44 -17.22 10.69 -2.58
N PHE A 45 -15.98 10.19 -2.64
CA PHE A 45 -15.08 10.23 -1.48
C PHE A 45 -14.73 11.65 -1.02
N VAL A 46 -14.64 12.62 -1.94
CA VAL A 46 -14.42 14.03 -1.60
C VAL A 46 -15.66 14.66 -0.95
N LEU A 47 -16.86 14.32 -1.42
CA LEU A 47 -18.13 14.89 -0.94
C LEU A 47 -18.65 14.25 0.35
N VAL A 48 -18.31 12.99 0.63
CA VAL A 48 -18.77 12.23 1.81
C VAL A 48 -18.65 13.02 3.12
N PRO A 49 -17.50 13.63 3.49
CA PRO A 49 -17.41 14.37 4.74
C PRO A 49 -18.20 15.68 4.74
N GLY A 50 -18.58 16.23 3.59
CA GLY A 50 -19.55 17.33 3.49
C GLY A 50 -20.96 16.86 3.80
N VAL A 51 -21.40 15.78 3.13
CA VAL A 51 -22.71 15.15 3.35
C VAL A 51 -22.87 14.69 4.80
N SER A 52 -21.85 14.01 5.35
CA SER A 52 -21.86 13.51 6.73
C SER A 52 -21.97 14.63 7.77
N ARG A 53 -21.39 15.81 7.49
CA ARG A 53 -21.52 16.98 8.38
C ARG A 53 -22.94 17.55 8.36
N LEU A 54 -23.64 17.49 7.23
CA LEU A 54 -25.04 17.91 7.13
C LEU A 54 -25.98 16.92 7.82
N GLU A 55 -25.72 15.62 7.67
CA GLU A 55 -26.45 14.57 8.37
C GLU A 55 -26.29 14.66 9.89
N LYS A 56 -25.07 14.92 10.38
CA LYS A 56 -24.81 15.18 11.81
C LYS A 56 -25.55 16.40 12.35
N LYS A 57 -25.93 17.35 11.50
CA LYS A 57 -26.77 18.51 11.86
C LYS A 57 -28.28 18.21 11.79
N GLY A 58 -28.67 16.96 11.52
CA GLY A 58 -30.06 16.52 11.47
C GLY A 58 -30.71 16.60 10.07
N VAL A 59 -29.97 16.93 9.02
CA VAL A 59 -30.52 16.99 7.65
C VAL A 59 -30.64 15.56 7.07
N PRO A 60 -31.82 15.14 6.57
CA PRO A 60 -31.99 13.83 5.94
C PRO A 60 -31.01 13.60 4.77
N ARG A 61 -30.51 12.36 4.65
CA ARG A 61 -29.49 11.97 3.66
C ARG A 61 -29.77 12.43 2.23
N ILE A 62 -31.00 12.25 1.75
CA ILE A 62 -31.40 12.66 0.39
C ILE A 62 -31.17 14.16 0.17
N ILE A 63 -31.52 14.99 1.15
CA ILE A 63 -31.36 16.44 1.09
C ILE A 63 -29.88 16.81 1.20
N SER A 64 -29.12 16.16 2.10
CA SER A 64 -27.68 16.37 2.24
C SER A 64 -26.92 16.07 0.95
N VAL A 65 -27.26 14.96 0.27
CA VAL A 65 -26.70 14.59 -1.04
C VAL A 65 -27.14 15.60 -2.11
N GLY A 66 -28.43 15.98 -2.14
CA GLY A 66 -28.94 16.98 -3.07
C GLY A 66 -28.20 18.32 -2.97
N ILE A 67 -28.01 18.83 -1.75
CA ILE A 67 -27.26 20.07 -1.50
C ILE A 67 -25.81 19.92 -1.96
N ALA A 68 -25.13 18.82 -1.61
CA ALA A 68 -23.73 18.60 -2.00
C ALA A 68 -23.55 18.53 -3.52
N CYS A 69 -24.44 17.81 -4.21
CA CYS A 69 -24.41 17.71 -5.67
C CYS A 69 -24.80 19.02 -6.37
N CYS A 70 -25.78 19.77 -5.84
CA CYS A 70 -26.11 21.10 -6.35
C CYS A 70 -24.93 22.07 -6.22
N LEU A 71 -24.25 22.08 -5.06
CA LEU A 71 -23.06 22.91 -4.84
C LEU A 71 -21.91 22.51 -5.78
N LEU A 72 -21.70 21.21 -5.99
CA LEU A 72 -20.72 20.71 -6.96
C LEU A 72 -21.05 21.18 -8.38
N CYS A 73 -22.30 20.98 -8.83
CA CYS A 73 -22.72 21.41 -10.17
C CYS A 73 -22.59 22.93 -10.33
N ALA A 74 -22.97 23.71 -9.31
CA ALA A 74 -22.80 25.16 -9.32
C ALA A 74 -21.32 25.56 -9.41
N ALA A 75 -20.43 24.88 -8.68
CA ALA A 75 -18.99 25.13 -8.74
C ALA A 75 -18.40 24.78 -10.11
N LEU A 76 -18.78 23.64 -10.69
CA LEU A 76 -18.30 23.20 -12.01
C LEU A 76 -18.81 24.11 -13.13
N LEU A 77 -20.11 24.40 -13.16
CA LEU A 77 -20.72 25.26 -14.18
C LEU A 77 -20.25 26.72 -14.03
N GLY A 78 -20.21 27.24 -12.80
CA GLY A 78 -19.72 28.59 -12.53
C GLY A 78 -18.24 28.74 -12.87
N GLY A 79 -17.42 27.75 -12.49
CA GLY A 79 -16.00 27.70 -12.88
C GLY A 79 -15.83 27.66 -14.40
N ALA A 80 -16.52 26.74 -15.09
CA ALA A 80 -16.45 26.63 -16.54
C ALA A 80 -16.88 27.93 -17.26
N TYR A 81 -17.93 28.59 -16.77
CA TYR A 81 -18.38 29.87 -17.29
C TYR A 81 -17.32 30.97 -17.14
N VAL A 82 -16.76 31.12 -15.94
CA VAL A 82 -15.68 32.10 -15.69
C VAL A 82 -14.48 31.79 -16.57
N LEU A 83 -13.99 30.55 -16.57
CA LEU A 83 -12.83 30.15 -17.36
C LEU A 83 -13.04 30.36 -18.86
N SER A 84 -14.23 30.03 -19.39
CA SER A 84 -14.56 30.25 -20.80
C SER A 84 -14.42 31.71 -21.20
N ASN A 85 -14.96 32.63 -20.39
CA ASN A 85 -14.87 34.06 -20.66
C ASN A 85 -13.42 34.57 -20.60
N GLN A 86 -12.63 34.07 -19.66
CA GLN A 86 -11.24 34.48 -19.48
C GLN A 86 -10.34 33.94 -20.60
N ILE A 87 -10.58 32.72 -21.09
CA ILE A 87 -9.88 32.16 -22.25
C ILE A 87 -10.17 32.99 -23.51
N LEU A 88 -11.42 33.40 -23.73
CA LEU A 88 -11.80 34.25 -24.86
C LEU A 88 -11.09 35.60 -24.80
N ASN A 89 -11.04 36.25 -23.63
CA ASN A 89 -10.30 37.49 -23.44
C ASN A 89 -8.80 37.35 -23.76
N VAL A 90 -8.16 36.25 -23.34
CA VAL A 90 -6.74 36.00 -23.67
C VAL A 90 -6.56 35.86 -25.18
N ALA A 91 -7.43 35.11 -25.85
CA ALA A 91 -7.36 34.90 -27.29
C ALA A 91 -7.56 36.20 -28.09
N GLU A 92 -8.48 37.06 -27.66
CA GLU A 92 -8.75 38.36 -28.31
C GLU A 92 -7.62 39.38 -28.08
N THR A 93 -6.97 39.34 -26.93
CA THR A 93 -5.87 40.27 -26.59
C THR A 93 -4.51 39.81 -27.10
N LEU A 94 -4.37 38.56 -27.54
CA LEU A 94 -3.12 37.97 -28.05
C LEU A 94 -2.42 38.79 -29.17
N PRO A 95 -3.12 39.36 -30.17
CA PRO A 95 -2.49 40.19 -31.20
C PRO A 95 -1.81 41.44 -30.63
N SER A 96 -2.34 42.02 -29.54
CA SER A 96 -1.80 43.23 -28.91
C SER A 96 -0.46 42.98 -28.19
N TYR A 97 -0.21 41.73 -27.76
CA TYR A 97 1.02 41.37 -27.05
C TYR A 97 2.21 41.10 -27.98
N ARG A 98 1.99 40.97 -29.31
CA ARG A 98 3.07 40.74 -30.29
C ARG A 98 4.15 41.83 -30.25
N ALA A 99 3.75 43.08 -30.07
CA ALA A 99 4.68 44.21 -30.03
C ALA A 99 5.62 44.17 -28.80
N ASN A 100 5.15 43.66 -27.67
CA ASN A 100 5.97 43.50 -26.46
C ASN A 100 6.98 42.36 -26.61
N ILE A 101 6.59 41.28 -27.28
CA ILE A 101 7.46 40.15 -27.58
C ILE A 101 8.60 40.58 -28.51
N GLN A 102 8.29 41.32 -29.58
CA GLN A 102 9.30 41.87 -30.52
C GLN A 102 10.32 42.76 -29.80
N LYS A 103 9.86 43.69 -28.95
CA LYS A 103 10.75 44.56 -28.15
C LYS A 103 11.66 43.78 -27.21
N LYS A 104 11.19 42.67 -26.61
CA LYS A 104 12.03 41.83 -25.74
C LYS A 104 13.11 41.09 -26.51
N ILE A 105 12.77 40.56 -27.69
CA ILE A 105 13.74 39.90 -28.58
C ILE A 105 14.80 40.93 -29.02
N GLU A 106 14.41 42.13 -29.43
CA GLU A 106 15.33 43.22 -29.77
C GLU A 106 16.22 43.63 -28.59
N SER A 107 15.69 43.67 -27.36
CA SER A 107 16.46 44.00 -26.15
C SER A 107 17.48 42.93 -25.73
N LEU A 108 17.27 41.67 -26.14
CA LEU A 108 18.22 40.57 -25.98
C LEU A 108 19.27 40.61 -27.10
N HIS A 109 18.86 40.93 -28.33
CA HIS A 109 19.75 41.13 -29.48
C HIS A 109 20.73 42.29 -29.27
N SER A 110 20.30 43.40 -28.64
CA SER A 110 21.19 44.55 -28.40
C SER A 110 22.28 44.29 -27.34
N LYS A 111 22.30 43.12 -26.69
CA LYS A 111 23.25 42.76 -25.63
C LYS A 111 24.10 41.52 -25.94
N THR A 112 23.94 40.89 -27.11
CA THR A 112 24.70 39.70 -27.48
C THR A 112 24.90 39.66 -28.99
N GLU A 113 26.11 40.04 -29.44
CA GLU A 113 26.59 39.86 -30.83
C GLU A 113 26.71 38.36 -31.13
N VAL A 114 25.62 37.72 -31.57
CA VAL A 114 25.68 36.38 -32.19
C VAL A 114 24.97 36.46 -33.54
N SER A 115 25.71 36.08 -34.58
CA SER A 115 25.39 36.16 -36.00
C SER A 115 24.04 35.51 -36.34
N LEU A 116 23.13 36.34 -36.87
CA LEU A 116 21.71 36.04 -37.05
C LEU A 116 21.27 36.00 -38.52
N GLU A 117 22.21 35.76 -39.44
CA GLU A 117 21.89 35.62 -40.87
C GLU A 117 21.00 34.39 -41.11
N ALA A 118 21.22 33.29 -40.37
CA ALA A 118 20.43 32.06 -40.52
C ALA A 118 19.01 32.13 -39.93
N ALA A 119 18.72 33.08 -39.03
CA ALA A 119 17.41 33.22 -38.39
C ALA A 119 16.56 34.34 -39.01
N ALA A 120 17.17 35.30 -39.71
CA ALA A 120 16.46 36.28 -40.52
C ALA A 120 15.83 35.64 -41.77
N ASP A 121 16.57 34.75 -42.46
CA ASP A 121 16.07 34.03 -43.63
C ASP A 121 14.87 33.13 -43.30
N LEU A 122 14.85 32.49 -42.13
CA LEU A 122 13.73 31.64 -41.69
C LEU A 122 12.45 32.42 -41.38
N ILE A 123 12.55 33.71 -41.04
CA ILE A 123 11.40 34.57 -40.74
C ILE A 123 10.84 35.21 -42.02
N GLU A 124 11.71 35.53 -42.98
CA GLU A 124 11.32 36.07 -44.28
C GLU A 124 10.58 35.01 -45.13
N ASP A 125 11.06 33.75 -45.10
CA ASP A 125 10.44 32.61 -45.81
C ASP A 125 9.04 32.25 -45.24
N MET A 126 8.83 32.42 -43.92
CA MET A 126 7.51 32.24 -43.29
C MET A 126 6.54 33.42 -43.52
N SER A 127 7.05 34.59 -43.93
CA SER A 127 6.25 35.78 -44.22
C SER A 127 5.81 35.87 -45.69
N GLY A 128 6.64 35.35 -46.61
CA GLY A 128 6.34 35.28 -48.05
C GLY A 128 5.16 34.37 -48.40
N ASP A 129 4.97 33.29 -47.64
CA ASP A 129 3.93 32.28 -47.93
C ASP A 129 2.53 32.65 -47.40
N LEU A 130 2.42 33.72 -46.58
CA LEU A 130 1.14 34.25 -46.08
C LEU A 130 0.74 35.59 -46.73
N ALA A 131 1.66 36.26 -47.44
CA ALA A 131 1.41 37.54 -48.09
C ALA A 131 0.89 37.40 -49.54
N ASN A 132 1.06 36.24 -50.20
CA ASN A 132 0.67 36.02 -51.60
C ASN A 132 -0.79 35.59 -51.82
N THR A 133 -1.69 35.76 -50.86
CA THR A 133 -3.13 35.47 -51.05
C THR A 133 -4.03 36.67 -50.80
N LYS A 134 -3.67 37.87 -51.27
CA LYS A 134 -4.64 38.98 -51.37
C LYS A 134 -4.43 39.89 -52.60
N LEU A 135 -5.44 39.82 -53.47
CA LEU A 135 -6.00 40.85 -54.35
C LEU A 135 -5.22 41.25 -55.62
N SER A 136 -5.48 40.50 -56.70
CA SER A 136 -5.63 41.09 -58.03
C SER A 136 -6.96 41.86 -58.12
N SER A 137 -6.91 43.07 -58.67
CA SER A 137 -8.00 44.02 -58.90
C SER A 137 -9.18 43.47 -59.75
N PRO A 138 -10.34 44.16 -59.77
CA PRO A 138 -11.64 43.56 -60.04
C PRO A 138 -11.94 43.46 -61.54
N GLU A 139 -12.29 42.26 -62.02
CA GLU A 139 -12.90 42.10 -63.34
C GLU A 139 -14.22 41.30 -63.22
N LYS A 140 -15.31 42.04 -63.49
CA LYS A 140 -16.69 41.60 -63.82
C LYS A 140 -17.25 40.38 -63.09
N VAL A 141 -18.04 40.70 -62.07
CA VAL A 141 -19.05 39.85 -61.42
C VAL A 141 -20.12 39.42 -62.43
N THR A 142 -20.20 38.12 -62.71
CA THR A 142 -21.48 37.45 -62.97
C THR A 142 -21.93 36.81 -61.65
N PRO A 143 -23.14 37.10 -61.14
CA PRO A 143 -23.58 36.52 -59.88
C PRO A 143 -24.00 35.07 -60.12
N VAL A 144 -23.15 34.12 -59.76
CA VAL A 144 -23.61 32.75 -59.50
C VAL A 144 -24.39 32.80 -58.19
N ARG A 145 -25.72 32.82 -58.31
CA ARG A 145 -26.64 32.64 -57.18
C ARG A 145 -26.45 31.21 -56.66
N VAL A 146 -25.60 31.05 -55.65
CA VAL A 146 -25.60 29.85 -54.82
C VAL A 146 -26.96 29.83 -54.13
N VAL A 147 -27.85 28.98 -54.65
CA VAL A 147 -29.09 28.62 -53.98
C VAL A 147 -28.66 27.97 -52.67
N GLY A 148 -28.81 28.70 -51.57
CA GLY A 148 -28.53 28.20 -50.24
C GLY A 148 -29.36 26.95 -49.98
N GLU A 149 -28.69 25.82 -49.93
CA GLU A 149 -29.25 24.61 -49.36
C GLU A 149 -29.40 24.85 -47.84
N ARG A 150 -30.64 25.08 -47.42
CA ARG A 150 -31.07 25.22 -46.01
C ARG A 150 -30.65 24.03 -45.13
N SER A 151 -30.16 22.93 -45.73
CA SER A 151 -29.57 21.74 -45.10
C SER A 151 -28.20 22.00 -44.46
N ASP A 152 -27.38 22.93 -44.97
CA ASP A 152 -26.00 23.13 -44.46
C ASP A 152 -25.96 23.94 -43.16
N GLN A 153 -26.91 24.86 -42.96
CA GLN A 153 -27.05 25.59 -41.70
C GLN A 153 -27.62 24.70 -40.59
N LEU A 154 -28.52 23.76 -40.93
CA LEU A 154 -29.03 22.79 -39.96
C LEU A 154 -27.97 21.75 -39.57
N ARG A 155 -27.13 21.27 -40.51
CA ARG A 155 -26.02 20.36 -40.19
C ARG A 155 -24.95 21.04 -39.37
N SER A 156 -24.51 22.25 -39.73
CA SER A 156 -23.48 22.97 -38.96
C SER A 156 -23.95 23.36 -37.55
N THR A 157 -25.21 23.78 -37.40
CA THR A 157 -25.80 24.01 -36.06
C THR A 157 -25.97 22.72 -35.26
N ALA A 158 -26.39 21.62 -35.90
CA ALA A 158 -26.48 20.31 -35.25
C ALA A 158 -25.10 19.76 -34.84
N GLU A 159 -24.06 19.95 -35.65
CA GLU A 159 -22.69 19.54 -35.33
C GLU A 159 -22.11 20.35 -34.17
N LEU A 160 -22.37 21.67 -34.12
CA LEU A 160 -22.04 22.51 -32.96
C LEU A 160 -22.79 22.09 -31.70
N LEU A 161 -24.09 21.77 -31.83
CA LEU A 161 -24.91 21.30 -30.72
C LEU A 161 -24.41 19.95 -30.20
N MET A 162 -24.08 19.00 -31.10
CA MET A 162 -23.55 17.70 -30.72
C MET A 162 -22.16 17.82 -30.06
N ARG A 163 -21.29 18.69 -30.56
CA ARG A 163 -19.95 18.92 -30.00
C ARG A 163 -19.99 19.52 -28.59
N THR A 164 -21.02 20.31 -28.27
CA THR A 164 -21.22 20.91 -26.95
C THR A 164 -22.00 20.01 -26.00
N LEU A 165 -22.97 19.22 -26.50
CA LEU A 165 -23.73 18.27 -25.68
C LEU A 165 -22.90 17.10 -25.19
N GLN A 166 -21.91 16.64 -25.96
CA GLN A 166 -21.11 15.48 -25.59
C GLN A 166 -20.43 15.61 -24.20
N PRO A 167 -19.63 16.65 -23.90
CA PRO A 167 -19.03 16.81 -22.57
C PRO A 167 -20.06 17.05 -21.46
N ILE A 168 -21.19 17.70 -21.77
CA ILE A 168 -22.29 17.90 -20.81
C ILE A 168 -22.93 16.56 -20.45
N GLY A 169 -23.14 15.68 -21.45
CA GLY A 169 -23.64 14.33 -21.24
C GLY A 169 -22.72 13.50 -20.37
N GLU A 170 -21.41 13.53 -20.63
CA GLU A 170 -20.40 12.83 -19.82
C GLU A 170 -20.40 13.34 -18.37
N LEU A 171 -20.42 14.66 -18.16
CA LEU A 171 -20.54 15.25 -16.82
C LEU A 171 -21.86 14.87 -16.14
N GLY A 172 -22.97 14.85 -16.87
CA GLY A 172 -24.27 14.43 -16.37
C GLY A 172 -24.24 12.98 -15.86
N VAL A 173 -23.61 12.07 -16.60
CA VAL A 173 -23.43 10.67 -16.18
C VAL A 173 -22.57 10.58 -14.91
N VAL A 174 -21.47 11.33 -14.83
CA VAL A 174 -20.62 11.39 -13.62
C VAL A 174 -21.43 11.87 -12.41
N VAL A 175 -22.23 12.93 -12.57
CA VAL A 175 -23.08 13.48 -11.50
C VAL A 175 -24.13 12.46 -11.06
N ILE A 176 -24.80 11.79 -12.00
CA ILE A 176 -25.79 10.74 -11.70
C ILE A 176 -25.14 9.59 -10.90
N PHE A 177 -23.99 9.09 -11.34
CA PHE A 177 -23.27 8.05 -10.60
C PHE A 177 -22.81 8.53 -9.22
N THR A 178 -22.39 9.79 -9.11
CA THR A 178 -21.99 10.39 -7.83
C THR A 178 -23.16 10.44 -6.86
N ILE A 179 -24.34 10.89 -7.32
CA ILE A 179 -25.58 10.90 -6.53
C ILE A 179 -25.92 9.48 -6.08
N TYR A 180 -25.91 8.52 -7.00
CA TYR A 180 -26.23 7.12 -6.69
C TYR A 180 -25.26 6.53 -5.65
N MET A 181 -23.95 6.75 -5.83
CA MET A 181 -22.92 6.29 -4.89
C MET A 181 -23.05 6.93 -3.51
N LEU A 182 -23.38 8.23 -3.43
CA LEU A 182 -23.59 8.92 -2.16
C LEU A 182 -24.87 8.43 -1.46
N LEU A 183 -25.95 8.20 -2.22
CA LEU A 183 -27.23 7.76 -1.67
C LEU A 183 -27.19 6.29 -1.19
N HIS A 184 -26.52 5.40 -1.92
CA HIS A 184 -26.46 3.96 -1.63
C HIS A 184 -25.10 3.49 -1.11
N ARG A 185 -24.26 4.40 -0.58
CA ARG A 185 -22.91 4.08 -0.07
C ARG A 185 -22.85 2.85 0.83
N GLU A 186 -23.81 2.71 1.74
CA GLU A 186 -23.84 1.62 2.70
C GLU A 186 -24.13 0.28 2.02
N GLU A 187 -25.11 0.23 1.13
CA GLU A 187 -25.44 -0.98 0.38
C GLU A 187 -24.29 -1.40 -0.55
N LEU A 188 -23.68 -0.44 -1.26
CA LEU A 188 -22.53 -0.69 -2.12
C LEU A 188 -21.37 -1.30 -1.32
N ARG A 189 -21.13 -0.76 -0.12
CA ARG A 189 -20.13 -1.32 0.80
C ARG A 189 -20.47 -2.75 1.23
N HIS A 190 -21.71 -3.03 1.61
CA HIS A 190 -22.13 -4.38 2.00
C HIS A 190 -21.98 -5.38 0.85
N ARG A 191 -22.33 -4.98 -0.39
CA ARG A 191 -22.13 -5.82 -1.58
C ARG A 191 -20.66 -6.11 -1.87
N LEU A 192 -19.79 -5.10 -1.72
CA LEU A 192 -18.34 -5.29 -1.87
C LEU A 192 -17.78 -6.25 -0.81
N LEU A 193 -18.27 -6.17 0.44
CA LEU A 193 -17.89 -7.10 1.51
C LEU A 193 -18.33 -8.54 1.21
N LEU A 194 -19.53 -8.73 0.64
CA LEU A 194 -20.01 -10.05 0.23
C LEU A 194 -19.17 -10.67 -0.90
N LEU A 195 -18.72 -9.85 -1.85
CA LEU A 195 -17.85 -10.29 -2.95
C LEU A 195 -16.42 -10.63 -2.50
N ALA A 196 -15.92 -9.98 -1.43
CA ALA A 196 -14.55 -10.15 -0.94
C ALA A 196 -14.32 -11.44 -0.11
N GLY A 197 -15.37 -12.21 0.17
CA GLY A 197 -15.30 -13.52 0.84
C GLY A 197 -15.59 -13.49 2.35
N MET A 198 -16.26 -14.54 2.84
CA MET A 198 -16.79 -14.66 4.22
C MET A 198 -15.74 -15.10 5.27
N GLY A 199 -14.46 -14.75 5.09
CA GLY A 199 -13.42 -15.04 6.07
C GLY A 199 -13.31 -13.92 7.10
N ASN A 200 -13.94 -14.09 8.27
CA ASN A 200 -13.87 -13.18 9.43
C ASN A 200 -14.53 -11.79 9.22
N LEU A 201 -15.87 -11.80 9.08
CA LEU A 201 -16.72 -10.63 8.79
C LEU A 201 -16.47 -9.42 9.71
N ASN A 202 -16.22 -9.61 11.02
CA ASN A 202 -16.01 -8.50 11.94
C ASN A 202 -14.66 -7.80 11.75
N VAL A 203 -13.59 -8.55 11.48
CA VAL A 203 -12.25 -7.96 11.27
C VAL A 203 -12.18 -7.29 9.89
N MET A 204 -12.73 -7.93 8.85
CA MET A 204 -12.76 -7.41 7.49
C MET A 204 -13.61 -6.12 7.37
N THR A 205 -14.75 -6.06 8.07
CA THR A 205 -15.66 -4.90 8.01
C THR A 205 -15.04 -3.66 8.64
N HIS A 206 -14.37 -3.80 9.79
CA HIS A 206 -13.63 -2.71 10.44
C HIS A 206 -12.42 -2.28 9.61
N ALA A 207 -11.65 -3.23 9.10
CA ALA A 207 -10.51 -2.98 8.20
C ALA A 207 -10.92 -2.20 6.93
N LEU A 208 -12.01 -2.59 6.28
CA LEU A 208 -12.49 -1.92 5.05
C LEU A 208 -13.11 -0.54 5.34
N GLN A 209 -13.68 -0.33 6.53
CA GLN A 209 -14.17 1.00 6.95
C GLN A 209 -13.00 1.96 7.14
N ASP A 210 -12.00 1.53 7.90
CA ASP A 210 -10.80 2.31 8.16
C ASP A 210 -10.07 2.63 6.86
N ALA A 211 -10.01 1.68 5.93
CA ALA A 211 -9.52 1.88 4.57
C ALA A 211 -10.28 2.98 3.81
N THR A 212 -11.61 2.90 3.79
CA THR A 212 -12.46 3.84 3.05
C THR A 212 -12.36 5.25 3.62
N ASP A 213 -12.35 5.39 4.94
CA ASP A 213 -12.28 6.68 5.62
C ASP A 213 -10.90 7.32 5.44
N ARG A 214 -9.82 6.53 5.45
CA ARG A 214 -8.46 7.00 5.12
C ARG A 214 -8.36 7.48 3.67
N ILE A 215 -8.93 6.77 2.71
CA ILE A 215 -8.97 7.19 1.30
C ILE A 215 -9.72 8.53 1.18
N SER A 216 -10.91 8.64 1.78
CA SER A 216 -11.71 9.86 1.74
C SER A 216 -10.96 11.05 2.36
N GLN A 217 -10.34 10.87 3.53
CA GLN A 217 -9.55 11.93 4.16
C GLN A 217 -8.38 12.38 3.28
N TYR A 218 -7.64 11.44 2.69
CA TYR A 218 -6.55 11.75 1.77
C TYR A 218 -7.04 12.56 0.55
N LEU A 219 -8.11 12.12 -0.12
CA LEU A 219 -8.62 12.80 -1.30
C LEU A 219 -9.16 14.20 -0.98
N VAL A 220 -9.81 14.37 0.17
CA VAL A 220 -10.29 15.68 0.64
C VAL A 220 -9.13 16.61 0.95
N MET A 221 -8.10 16.11 1.64
CA MET A 221 -6.88 16.88 1.93
C MET A 221 -6.18 17.31 0.64
N GLN A 222 -6.04 16.40 -0.33
CA GLN A 222 -5.47 16.70 -1.64
C GLN A 222 -6.25 17.80 -2.36
N PHE A 223 -7.58 17.70 -2.38
CA PHE A 223 -8.44 18.71 -2.97
C PHE A 223 -8.30 20.07 -2.27
N GLN A 224 -8.25 20.09 -0.94
CA GLN A 224 -8.09 21.32 -0.15
C GLN A 224 -6.73 21.98 -0.36
N ILE A 225 -5.64 21.22 -0.39
CA ILE A 225 -4.30 21.74 -0.71
C ILE A 225 -4.32 22.37 -2.11
N ASN A 226 -4.83 21.65 -3.10
CA ASN A 226 -4.85 22.11 -4.50
C ASN A 226 -5.72 23.36 -4.67
N ALA A 227 -6.88 23.42 -4.02
CA ALA A 227 -7.74 24.59 -4.02
C ALA A 227 -7.05 25.79 -3.33
N CYS A 228 -6.43 25.58 -2.17
CA CYS A 228 -5.69 26.62 -1.46
C CYS A 228 -4.52 27.16 -2.29
N TYR A 229 -3.75 26.25 -2.91
CA TYR A 229 -2.65 26.61 -3.82
C TYR A 229 -3.16 27.47 -4.97
N GLY A 230 -4.24 27.07 -5.65
CA GLY A 230 -4.82 27.82 -6.75
C GLY A 230 -5.30 29.22 -6.34
N VAL A 231 -5.92 29.34 -5.17
CA VAL A 231 -6.35 30.64 -4.60
C VAL A 231 -5.15 31.52 -4.28
N LEU A 232 -4.12 30.98 -3.61
CA LEU A 232 -2.92 31.74 -3.25
C LEU A 232 -2.14 32.18 -4.50
N PHE A 233 -1.96 31.29 -5.47
CA PHE A 233 -1.27 31.59 -6.71
C PHE A 233 -2.04 32.61 -7.55
N GLY A 234 -3.35 32.43 -7.73
CA GLY A 234 -4.20 33.39 -8.44
C GLY A 234 -4.23 34.76 -7.75
N THR A 235 -4.27 34.80 -6.42
CA THR A 235 -4.18 36.05 -5.65
C THR A 235 -2.83 36.74 -5.84
N GLY A 236 -1.73 35.97 -5.85
CA GLY A 236 -0.40 36.50 -6.13
C GLY A 236 -0.29 37.07 -7.55
N LEU A 237 -0.81 36.37 -8.56
CA LEU A 237 -0.87 36.87 -9.95
C LEU A 237 -1.70 38.15 -10.07
N PHE A 238 -2.80 38.25 -9.32
CA PHE A 238 -3.64 39.45 -9.27
C PHE A 238 -2.85 40.65 -8.74
N PHE A 239 -2.10 40.50 -7.65
CA PHE A 239 -1.23 41.57 -7.14
C PHE A 239 -0.08 41.93 -8.09
N LEU A 240 0.40 40.96 -8.87
CA LEU A 240 1.39 41.18 -9.92
C LEU A 240 0.78 41.79 -11.21
N HIS A 241 -0.52 42.11 -11.21
CA HIS A 241 -1.25 42.69 -12.34
C HIS A 241 -1.16 41.84 -13.63
N ILE A 242 -1.07 40.52 -13.48
CA ILE A 242 -1.11 39.60 -14.62
C ILE A 242 -2.58 39.41 -15.05
N PRO A 243 -2.90 39.57 -16.34
CA PRO A 243 -4.26 39.38 -16.84
C PRO A 243 -4.78 37.98 -16.54
N GLU A 244 -6.10 37.89 -16.29
CA GLU A 244 -6.79 36.63 -16.03
C GLU A 244 -6.17 35.81 -14.89
N ALA A 245 -5.72 36.49 -13.83
CA ALA A 245 -5.10 35.85 -12.66
C ALA A 245 -5.95 34.73 -12.04
N THR A 246 -7.28 34.87 -12.05
CA THR A 246 -8.21 33.84 -11.58
C THR A 246 -8.22 32.59 -12.46
N LEU A 247 -8.13 32.74 -13.79
CA LEU A 247 -8.04 31.63 -14.75
C LEU A 247 -6.82 30.79 -14.41
N TRP A 248 -5.67 31.44 -14.27
CA TRP A 248 -4.41 30.79 -13.99
C TRP A 248 -4.35 30.17 -12.59
N GLY A 249 -4.93 30.81 -11.58
CA GLY A 249 -5.07 30.22 -10.25
C GLY A 249 -5.90 28.94 -10.27
N VAL A 250 -7.06 28.95 -10.92
CA VAL A 250 -7.93 27.76 -11.03
C VAL A 250 -7.27 26.66 -11.86
N ILE A 251 -6.67 27.01 -13.00
CA ILE A 251 -5.93 26.05 -13.84
C ILE A 251 -4.76 25.44 -13.06
N ALA A 252 -3.96 26.23 -12.36
CA ALA A 252 -2.84 25.72 -11.56
C ALA A 252 -3.31 24.76 -10.46
N GLY A 253 -4.36 25.12 -9.72
CA GLY A 253 -4.95 24.24 -8.69
C GLY A 253 -5.52 22.94 -9.28
N ALA A 254 -6.24 23.02 -10.40
CA ALA A 254 -6.83 21.86 -11.06
C ALA A 254 -5.75 20.94 -11.66
N LEU A 255 -4.77 21.51 -12.36
CA LEU A 255 -3.68 20.77 -12.98
C LEU A 255 -2.79 20.09 -11.95
N ARG A 256 -2.64 20.65 -10.74
CA ARG A 256 -1.89 20.01 -9.63
C ARG A 256 -2.44 18.63 -9.21
N ILE A 257 -3.65 18.25 -9.62
CA ILE A 257 -4.14 16.88 -9.45
C ILE A 257 -3.29 15.89 -10.27
N VAL A 258 -2.77 16.33 -11.42
CA VAL A 258 -1.96 15.53 -12.33
C VAL A 258 -0.48 15.60 -11.93
N PRO A 259 0.16 14.48 -11.55
CA PRO A 259 1.57 14.46 -11.20
C PRO A 259 2.46 14.93 -12.36
N PHE A 260 3.49 15.73 -12.04
CA PHE A 260 4.52 16.27 -12.94
C PHE A 260 4.02 17.23 -14.03
N VAL A 261 3.06 16.80 -14.84
CA VAL A 261 2.45 17.62 -15.91
C VAL A 261 1.76 18.84 -15.31
N GLY A 262 1.13 18.67 -14.15
CA GLY A 262 0.39 19.72 -13.47
C GLY A 262 1.26 20.92 -13.11
N THR A 263 2.38 20.65 -12.45
CA THR A 263 3.36 21.67 -12.04
C THR A 263 3.99 22.35 -13.25
N LEU A 264 4.37 21.59 -14.28
CA LEU A 264 4.98 22.16 -15.49
C LEU A 264 4.02 23.10 -16.23
N MET A 265 2.79 22.65 -16.49
CA MET A 265 1.79 23.45 -17.20
C MET A 265 1.29 24.63 -16.36
N GLY A 266 1.13 24.43 -15.04
CA GLY A 266 0.73 25.47 -14.09
C GLY A 266 1.75 26.61 -13.99
N MET A 267 3.05 26.33 -14.21
CA MET A 267 4.09 27.34 -14.32
C MET A 267 4.18 27.94 -15.72
N ALA A 268 4.18 27.08 -16.75
CA ALA A 268 4.50 27.49 -18.11
C ALA A 268 3.51 28.52 -18.66
N PHE A 269 2.20 28.27 -18.54
CA PHE A 269 1.23 29.16 -19.16
C PHE A 269 1.21 30.58 -18.56
N PRO A 270 1.13 30.76 -17.22
CA PRO A 270 1.15 32.10 -16.62
C PRO A 270 2.49 32.81 -16.83
N LEU A 271 3.60 32.06 -16.86
CA LEU A 271 4.93 32.62 -17.13
C LEU A 271 5.05 33.12 -18.57
N ILE A 272 4.62 32.33 -19.56
CA ILE A 272 4.61 32.72 -20.98
C ILE A 272 3.73 33.96 -21.17
N LEU A 273 2.54 33.96 -20.57
CA LEU A 273 1.65 35.13 -20.63
C LEU A 273 2.30 36.35 -19.98
N SER A 274 2.93 36.21 -18.81
CA SER A 274 3.65 37.29 -18.15
C SER A 274 4.76 37.86 -19.03
N ILE A 275 5.51 37.01 -19.73
CA ILE A 275 6.57 37.44 -20.67
C ILE A 275 5.96 38.24 -21.83
N ALA A 276 4.83 37.80 -22.37
CA ALA A 276 4.13 38.44 -23.49
C ALA A 276 3.47 39.78 -23.11
N VAL A 277 2.86 39.86 -21.93
CA VAL A 277 2.11 41.05 -21.49
C VAL A 277 3.04 42.15 -20.99
N SER A 278 4.14 41.79 -20.31
CA SER A 278 5.02 42.78 -19.67
C SER A 278 6.15 43.25 -20.60
N SER A 279 6.42 44.56 -20.58
CA SER A 279 7.57 45.16 -21.26
C SER A 279 8.91 44.91 -20.56
N SER A 280 8.89 44.62 -19.25
CA SER A 280 10.07 44.37 -18.41
C SER A 280 10.25 42.88 -18.08
N TRP A 281 11.45 42.47 -17.68
CA TRP A 281 11.75 41.11 -17.17
C TRP A 281 11.36 40.90 -15.71
N TRP A 282 11.04 41.98 -14.98
CA TRP A 282 10.72 41.92 -13.56
C TRP A 282 9.41 41.14 -13.26
N PRO A 283 8.27 41.38 -13.94
CA PRO A 283 7.04 40.63 -13.65
C PRO A 283 7.17 39.11 -13.92
N PRO A 284 7.78 38.64 -15.03
CA PRO A 284 8.00 37.21 -15.24
C PRO A 284 8.88 36.56 -14.16
N MET A 285 9.93 37.25 -13.71
CA MET A 285 10.77 36.74 -12.61
C MET A 285 10.00 36.63 -11.31
N LEU A 286 9.14 37.61 -10.99
CA LEU A 286 8.28 37.55 -9.81
C LEU A 286 7.23 36.45 -9.92
N VAL A 287 6.65 36.21 -11.10
CA VAL A 287 5.73 35.09 -11.33
C VAL A 287 6.44 33.75 -11.12
N ALA A 288 7.64 33.59 -11.66
CA ALA A 288 8.46 32.40 -11.43
C ALA A 288 8.80 32.23 -9.94
N ALA A 289 9.24 33.31 -9.27
CA ALA A 289 9.56 33.28 -7.84
C ALA A 289 8.33 32.94 -6.97
N LEU A 290 7.16 33.50 -7.29
CA LEU A 290 5.90 33.16 -6.63
C LEU A 290 5.56 31.68 -6.80
N PHE A 291 5.67 31.16 -8.02
CA PHE A 291 5.42 29.74 -8.30
C PHE A 291 6.40 28.85 -7.50
N PHE A 292 7.71 29.11 -7.59
CA PHE A 292 8.72 28.32 -6.89
C PHE A 292 8.56 28.39 -5.37
N THR A 293 8.26 29.55 -4.80
CA THR A 293 8.07 29.69 -3.35
C THR A 293 6.84 28.93 -2.87
N LEU A 294 5.71 29.03 -3.57
CA LEU A 294 4.51 28.24 -3.26
C LEU A 294 4.77 26.74 -3.44
N GLU A 295 5.46 26.33 -4.50
CA GLU A 295 5.78 24.92 -4.75
C GLU A 295 6.69 24.35 -3.67
N MET A 296 7.75 25.09 -3.30
CA MET A 296 8.71 24.68 -2.29
C MET A 296 8.07 24.62 -0.90
N LEU A 297 7.22 25.58 -0.55
CA LEU A 297 6.45 25.57 0.70
C LEU A 297 5.47 24.40 0.73
N THR A 298 4.76 24.16 -0.38
CA THR A 298 3.75 23.10 -0.43
C THR A 298 4.41 21.72 -0.37
N ALA A 299 5.40 21.45 -1.22
CA ALA A 299 6.06 20.16 -1.31
C ALA A 299 6.91 19.81 -0.08
N ASN A 300 7.58 20.78 0.54
CA ASN A 300 8.50 20.51 1.66
C ASN A 300 7.91 20.78 3.05
N VAL A 301 6.83 21.55 3.17
CA VAL A 301 6.23 21.91 4.46
C VAL A 301 4.80 21.41 4.56
N VAL A 302 3.92 21.82 3.65
CA VAL A 302 2.48 21.52 3.75
C VAL A 302 2.23 20.03 3.56
N GLU A 303 2.78 19.41 2.52
CA GLU A 303 2.56 18.00 2.22
C GLU A 303 3.14 17.07 3.30
N PRO A 304 4.39 17.23 3.78
CA PRO A 304 4.93 16.39 4.85
C PRO A 304 4.23 16.59 6.19
N TRP A 305 3.74 17.81 6.47
CA TRP A 305 2.98 18.08 7.69
C TRP A 305 1.58 17.45 7.62
N LEU A 306 0.89 17.59 6.49
CA LEU A 306 -0.48 17.08 6.32
C LEU A 306 -0.51 15.56 6.12
N PHE A 307 0.52 15.00 5.49
CA PHE A 307 0.66 13.57 5.20
C PHE A 307 1.69 12.87 6.10
N SER A 308 1.93 13.41 7.32
CA SER A 308 3.04 13.07 8.22
C SER A 308 3.20 11.60 8.62
N GLU A 309 2.19 10.75 8.38
CA GLU A 309 2.36 9.30 8.39
C GLU A 309 1.45 8.65 7.32
N ARG A 310 2.06 7.92 6.37
CA ARG A 310 1.46 6.79 5.62
C ARG A 310 0.36 7.10 4.60
N THR A 311 0.70 7.64 3.43
CA THR A 311 0.06 7.12 2.19
C THR A 311 0.66 5.76 1.83
N GLY A 312 1.95 5.60 2.09
CA GLY A 312 2.64 4.33 1.91
C GLY A 312 2.74 3.93 0.44
N ILE A 313 2.68 4.90 -0.49
CA ILE A 313 2.72 4.68 -1.95
C ILE A 313 4.11 5.09 -2.45
N SER A 314 4.77 4.20 -3.19
CA SER A 314 6.11 4.49 -3.70
C SER A 314 6.07 5.60 -4.75
N SER A 315 7.05 6.51 -4.74
CA SER A 315 7.18 7.53 -5.80
C SER A 315 7.28 6.89 -7.19
N LEU A 316 7.93 5.71 -7.28
CA LEU A 316 7.97 4.89 -8.49
C LEU A 316 6.58 4.39 -8.87
N ALA A 317 5.76 3.97 -7.88
CA ALA A 317 4.40 3.52 -8.12
C ALA A 317 3.50 4.65 -8.64
N LEU A 318 3.67 5.89 -8.15
CA LEU A 318 2.95 7.05 -8.65
C LEU A 318 3.28 7.32 -10.12
N LEU A 319 4.57 7.31 -10.49
CA LEU A 319 5.02 7.51 -11.87
C LEU A 319 4.53 6.39 -12.79
N ALA A 320 4.76 5.13 -12.39
CA ALA A 320 4.32 3.96 -13.16
C ALA A 320 2.80 3.97 -13.34
N SER A 321 2.05 4.37 -12.32
CA SER A 321 0.60 4.46 -12.42
C SER A 321 0.13 5.62 -13.30
N ALA A 322 0.81 6.76 -13.31
CA ALA A 322 0.50 7.86 -14.22
C ALA A 322 0.62 7.42 -15.69
N ILE A 323 1.68 6.66 -16.00
CA ILE A 323 1.90 6.09 -17.33
C ILE A 323 0.84 5.02 -17.63
N PHE A 324 0.57 4.10 -16.69
CA PHE A 324 -0.39 3.02 -16.89
C PHE A 324 -1.82 3.54 -17.14
N TRP A 325 -2.33 4.42 -16.28
CA TRP A 325 -3.69 4.95 -16.41
C TRP A 325 -3.82 5.89 -17.60
N SER A 326 -2.79 6.68 -17.93
CA SER A 326 -2.81 7.51 -19.14
C SER A 326 -2.84 6.69 -20.42
N MET A 327 -2.11 5.56 -20.48
CA MET A 327 -2.19 4.63 -21.61
C MET A 327 -3.56 3.95 -21.71
N LEU A 328 -4.19 3.66 -20.57
CA LEU A 328 -5.48 2.97 -20.52
C LEU A 328 -6.66 3.86 -20.96
N TRP A 329 -6.74 5.07 -20.41
CA TRP A 329 -7.91 5.94 -20.59
C TRP A 329 -7.59 7.31 -21.18
N GLY A 330 -6.32 7.65 -21.44
CA GLY A 330 -5.92 8.98 -21.93
C GLY A 330 -5.86 10.02 -20.82
N TRP A 331 -6.28 11.25 -21.13
CA TRP A 331 -6.26 12.36 -20.16
C TRP A 331 -7.13 12.10 -18.91
N PRO A 332 -8.31 11.44 -18.97
CA PRO A 332 -9.09 11.09 -17.78
C PRO A 332 -8.34 10.15 -16.84
N GLY A 333 -7.65 9.15 -17.40
CA GLY A 333 -6.84 8.21 -16.63
C GLY A 333 -5.66 8.89 -15.95
N LEU A 334 -5.05 9.86 -16.62
CA LEU A 334 -3.98 10.66 -16.04
C LEU A 334 -4.46 11.46 -14.81
N VAL A 335 -5.63 12.11 -14.90
CA VAL A 335 -6.25 12.84 -13.78
C VAL A 335 -6.62 11.91 -12.62
N LEU A 336 -7.13 10.72 -12.95
CA LEU A 336 -7.58 9.72 -11.98
C LEU A 336 -6.45 8.81 -11.47
N SER A 337 -5.22 8.97 -11.96
CA SER A 337 -4.12 8.04 -11.69
C SER A 337 -3.82 7.95 -10.19
N THR A 338 -3.54 9.09 -9.55
CA THR A 338 -3.26 9.15 -8.11
C THR A 338 -4.40 8.56 -7.27
N PRO A 339 -5.67 9.03 -7.39
CA PRO A 339 -6.74 8.53 -6.55
C PRO A 339 -7.04 7.04 -6.76
N LEU A 340 -6.98 6.53 -8.00
CA LEU A 340 -7.20 5.11 -8.26
C LEU A 340 -6.07 4.23 -7.71
N THR A 341 -4.83 4.70 -7.79
CA THR A 341 -3.67 4.00 -7.22
C THR A 341 -3.80 3.88 -5.71
N VAL A 342 -4.22 4.96 -5.05
CA VAL A 342 -4.46 4.97 -3.61
C VAL A 342 -5.54 3.94 -3.25
N CYS A 343 -6.66 3.93 -3.99
CA CYS A 343 -7.72 2.93 -3.80
C CYS A 343 -7.18 1.50 -3.96
N LEU A 344 -6.39 1.22 -5.01
CA LEU A 344 -5.81 -0.10 -5.25
C LEU A 344 -4.85 -0.53 -4.15
N VAL A 345 -3.95 0.34 -3.70
CA VAL A 345 -2.99 0.07 -2.61
C VAL A 345 -3.74 -0.25 -1.31
N VAL A 346 -4.77 0.53 -1.00
CA VAL A 346 -5.54 0.36 0.22
C VAL A 346 -6.38 -0.92 0.18
N VAL A 347 -6.97 -1.26 -0.97
CA VAL A 347 -7.63 -2.56 -1.18
C VAL A 347 -6.63 -3.69 -0.98
N GLY A 348 -5.44 -3.60 -1.57
CA GLY A 348 -4.39 -4.60 -1.40
C GLY A 348 -3.92 -4.78 0.04
N ARG A 349 -4.00 -3.73 0.88
CA ARG A 349 -3.61 -3.82 2.29
C ARG A 349 -4.60 -4.63 3.14
N HIS A 350 -5.88 -4.65 2.76
CA HIS A 350 -6.94 -5.23 3.59
C HIS A 350 -7.57 -6.48 2.98
N VAL A 351 -7.46 -6.68 1.67
CA VAL A 351 -7.97 -7.88 0.98
C VAL A 351 -6.81 -8.83 0.68
N PRO A 352 -6.74 -10.02 1.31
CA PRO A 352 -5.61 -10.94 1.17
C PRO A 352 -5.31 -11.33 -0.29
N GLN A 353 -6.35 -11.47 -1.12
CA GLN A 353 -6.23 -11.81 -2.54
C GLN A 353 -5.51 -10.72 -3.36
N PHE A 354 -5.55 -9.47 -2.89
CA PHE A 354 -4.92 -8.32 -3.54
C PHE A 354 -3.66 -7.84 -2.79
N ALA A 355 -3.13 -8.62 -1.83
CA ALA A 355 -1.94 -8.27 -1.06
C ALA A 355 -0.73 -7.92 -1.93
N PHE A 356 -0.63 -8.53 -3.12
CA PHE A 356 0.39 -8.23 -4.11
C PHE A 356 0.37 -6.75 -4.55
N LEU A 357 -0.80 -6.09 -4.62
CA LEU A 357 -0.90 -4.68 -4.98
C LEU A 357 -0.23 -3.79 -3.94
N ASN A 358 -0.44 -4.06 -2.65
CA ASN A 358 0.23 -3.31 -1.58
C ASN A 358 1.73 -3.63 -1.55
N SER A 359 2.16 -4.84 -1.93
CA SER A 359 3.58 -5.16 -2.06
C SER A 359 4.26 -4.48 -3.26
N LEU A 360 3.56 -4.38 -4.40
CA LEU A 360 4.10 -3.82 -5.64
C LEU A 360 4.09 -2.28 -5.64
N LEU A 361 3.00 -1.69 -5.16
CA LEU A 361 2.74 -0.25 -5.22
C LEU A 361 3.05 0.46 -3.90
N GLY A 362 3.20 -0.29 -2.80
CA GLY A 362 3.44 0.25 -1.47
C GLY A 362 4.92 0.52 -1.17
N THR A 363 5.21 1.46 -0.26
CA THR A 363 6.58 1.78 0.21
C THR A 363 7.11 0.85 1.29
N THR A 364 6.24 0.05 1.92
CA THR A 364 6.64 -0.87 2.99
C THR A 364 6.60 -2.32 2.50
N ALA A 365 7.40 -2.64 1.49
CA ALA A 365 7.84 -4.03 1.28
C ALA A 365 8.88 -4.41 2.36
N LYS A 366 8.56 -4.19 3.64
CA LYS A 366 9.38 -4.73 4.72
C LYS A 366 8.92 -6.17 4.92
N LEU A 367 9.72 -7.11 4.44
CA LEU A 367 9.60 -8.52 4.78
C LEU A 367 9.42 -8.65 6.30
N SER A 368 8.61 -9.61 6.74
CA SER A 368 8.51 -9.90 8.17
C SER A 368 9.92 -10.20 8.73
N PRO A 369 10.22 -9.94 10.01
CA PRO A 369 11.55 -10.22 10.55
C PRO A 369 12.01 -11.66 10.33
N ALA A 370 11.07 -12.61 10.36
CA ALA A 370 11.31 -14.00 9.99
C ALA A 370 11.70 -14.15 8.51
N ALA A 371 10.88 -13.64 7.58
CA ALA A 371 11.15 -13.75 6.15
C ALA A 371 12.47 -13.05 5.75
N HIS A 372 12.75 -11.89 6.34
CA HIS A 372 14.01 -11.18 6.12
C HIS A 372 15.21 -11.98 6.65
N MET A 373 15.11 -12.54 7.87
CA MET A 373 16.17 -13.39 8.41
C MET A 373 16.40 -14.64 7.55
N TYR A 374 15.31 -15.30 7.09
CA TYR A 374 15.42 -16.46 6.21
C TYR A 374 16.06 -16.12 4.87
N GLU A 375 15.66 -15.01 4.23
CA GLU A 375 16.28 -14.53 2.98
C GLU A 375 17.79 -14.33 3.12
N ARG A 376 18.24 -13.72 4.23
CA ARG A 376 19.68 -13.52 4.51
C ARG A 376 20.40 -14.85 4.72
N LEU A 377 19.77 -15.81 5.41
CA LEU A 377 20.33 -17.16 5.56
C LEU A 377 20.42 -17.91 4.23
N LEU A 378 19.45 -17.74 3.33
CA LEU A 378 19.50 -18.28 1.97
C LEU A 378 20.60 -17.62 1.12
N ALA A 379 20.90 -16.35 1.39
CA ALA A 379 22.03 -15.64 0.81
C ALA A 379 23.39 -15.98 1.47
N LEU A 380 23.41 -16.94 2.41
CA LEU A 380 24.57 -17.33 3.20
C LEU A 380 25.17 -16.20 4.06
N ASP A 381 24.36 -15.18 4.39
CA ASP A 381 24.75 -14.05 5.23
C ASP A 381 24.27 -14.25 6.68
N GLN A 382 25.05 -15.01 7.45
CA GLN A 382 24.77 -15.29 8.86
C GLN A 382 24.87 -14.04 9.74
N VAL A 383 25.74 -13.09 9.39
CA VAL A 383 26.00 -11.88 10.19
C VAL A 383 24.79 -10.97 10.13
N GLU A 384 24.27 -10.70 8.92
CA GLU A 384 23.07 -9.89 8.75
C GLU A 384 21.84 -10.58 9.36
N ALA A 385 21.68 -11.89 9.15
CA ALA A 385 20.61 -12.68 9.76
C ALA A 385 20.60 -12.56 11.31
N SER A 386 21.76 -12.71 11.94
CA SER A 386 21.91 -12.57 13.40
C SER A 386 21.60 -11.15 13.87
N SER A 387 22.04 -10.13 13.10
CA SER A 387 21.75 -8.73 13.42
C SER A 387 20.25 -8.41 13.42
N ILE A 388 19.46 -9.07 12.58
CA ILE A 388 18.00 -8.92 12.53
C ILE A 388 17.38 -9.45 13.82
N ALA A 389 17.82 -10.63 14.28
CA ALA A 389 17.35 -11.21 15.54
C ALA A 389 17.73 -10.35 16.76
N GLU A 390 18.98 -9.89 16.82
CA GLU A 390 19.45 -9.00 17.91
C GLU A 390 18.68 -7.67 17.93
N ARG A 391 18.44 -7.07 16.76
CA ARG A 391 17.64 -5.84 16.64
C ARG A 391 16.19 -6.06 17.06
N TYR A 392 15.62 -7.23 16.75
CA TYR A 392 14.27 -7.60 17.18
C TYR A 392 14.20 -7.82 18.70
N LEU A 393 15.25 -8.38 19.31
CA LEU A 393 15.32 -8.67 20.74
C LEU A 393 15.39 -7.39 21.60
N LYS A 394 15.94 -6.28 21.09
CA LYS A 394 16.05 -5.00 21.83
C LYS A 394 14.69 -4.57 22.42
N GLY A 395 14.58 -4.63 23.76
CA GLY A 395 13.37 -4.26 24.50
C GLY A 395 12.23 -5.28 24.45
N ARG A 396 12.47 -6.52 23.99
CA ARG A 396 11.46 -7.61 23.91
C ARG A 396 11.95 -8.85 24.67
N PRO A 397 11.05 -9.66 25.23
CA PRO A 397 11.44 -10.91 25.88
C PRO A 397 11.87 -11.96 24.86
N LEU A 398 12.79 -12.85 25.26
CA LEU A 398 13.37 -13.89 24.40
C LEU A 398 12.30 -14.81 23.80
N VAL A 399 11.26 -15.17 24.56
CA VAL A 399 10.13 -15.97 24.06
C VAL A 399 9.48 -15.36 22.81
N LYS A 400 9.43 -14.02 22.73
CA LYS A 400 8.85 -13.32 21.58
C LYS A 400 9.76 -13.36 20.36
N LEU A 401 11.09 -13.40 20.54
CA LEU A 401 12.04 -13.61 19.44
C LEU A 401 11.86 -15.01 18.85
N TYR A 402 11.80 -16.04 19.71
CA TYR A 402 11.64 -17.42 19.25
C TYR A 402 10.30 -17.64 18.55
N ASP A 403 9.18 -17.25 19.18
CA ASP A 403 7.83 -17.45 18.62
C ASP A 403 7.59 -16.62 17.34
N SER A 404 8.13 -15.40 17.24
CA SER A 404 7.82 -14.50 16.12
C SER A 404 8.86 -14.49 14.99
N VAL A 405 10.05 -15.06 15.23
CA VAL A 405 11.17 -14.99 14.26
C VAL A 405 11.79 -16.36 14.05
N VAL A 406 12.40 -16.96 15.07
CA VAL A 406 13.26 -18.14 14.89
C VAL A 406 12.47 -19.40 14.51
N ILE A 407 11.38 -19.71 15.22
CA ILE A 407 10.50 -20.85 14.89
C ILE A 407 9.89 -20.68 13.48
N PRO A 408 9.32 -19.53 13.10
CA PRO A 408 8.84 -19.30 11.74
C PRO A 408 9.93 -19.50 10.67
N VAL A 409 11.18 -19.09 10.92
CA VAL A 409 12.28 -19.32 9.97
C VAL A 409 12.60 -20.80 9.84
N LEU A 410 12.62 -21.56 10.95
CA LEU A 410 12.76 -23.01 10.90
C LEU A 410 11.62 -23.65 10.08
N SER A 411 10.36 -23.25 10.31
CA SER A 411 9.22 -23.78 9.54
C SER A 411 9.36 -23.51 8.04
N LEU A 412 9.81 -22.32 7.64
CA LEU A 412 10.07 -22.00 6.23
C LEU A 412 11.18 -22.87 5.65
N ALA A 413 12.27 -23.06 6.39
CA ALA A 413 13.39 -23.90 5.97
C ALA A 413 12.98 -25.37 5.80
N GLU A 414 12.19 -25.90 6.74
CA GLU A 414 11.61 -27.24 6.70
C GLU A 414 10.70 -27.44 5.49
N GLU A 415 9.81 -26.48 5.25
CA GLU A 415 8.87 -26.53 4.15
C GLU A 415 9.59 -26.51 2.78
N ASP A 416 10.59 -25.64 2.61
CA ASP A 416 11.37 -25.55 1.38
C ASP A 416 12.26 -26.78 1.16
N ARG A 417 12.82 -27.36 2.23
CA ARG A 417 13.56 -28.63 2.15
C ARG A 417 12.66 -29.77 1.69
N HIS A 418 11.46 -29.90 2.26
CA HIS A 418 10.53 -30.96 1.85
C HIS A 418 9.95 -30.78 0.45
N LYS A 419 9.85 -29.53 -0.04
CA LYS A 419 9.51 -29.24 -1.44
C LYS A 419 10.67 -29.48 -2.42
N GLY A 420 11.87 -29.78 -1.94
CA GLY A 420 13.08 -29.90 -2.76
C GLY A 420 13.57 -28.56 -3.32
N ALA A 421 13.13 -27.44 -2.74
CA ALA A 421 13.54 -26.09 -3.14
C ALA A 421 14.82 -25.64 -2.42
N LEU A 422 15.14 -26.24 -1.28
CA LEU A 422 16.36 -26.01 -0.51
C LEU A 422 17.33 -27.19 -0.70
N ASP A 423 18.54 -26.90 -1.18
CA ASP A 423 19.59 -27.92 -1.32
C ASP A 423 20.18 -28.33 0.04
N ASP A 424 20.82 -29.49 0.11
CA ASP A 424 21.37 -30.03 1.36
C ASP A 424 22.40 -29.10 2.00
N ILE A 425 23.17 -28.38 1.18
CA ILE A 425 24.22 -27.46 1.64
C ILE A 425 23.58 -26.25 2.35
N ARG A 426 22.63 -25.57 1.71
CA ARG A 426 21.93 -24.43 2.33
C ARG A 426 21.07 -24.88 3.50
N SER A 427 20.43 -26.05 3.43
CA SER A 427 19.67 -26.59 4.55
C SER A 427 20.57 -26.77 5.79
N LYS A 428 21.75 -27.37 5.63
CA LYS A 428 22.72 -27.50 6.73
C LYS A 428 23.20 -26.14 7.22
N PHE A 429 23.51 -25.21 6.32
CA PHE A 429 23.93 -23.86 6.69
C PHE A 429 22.88 -23.12 7.52
N VAL A 430 21.60 -23.18 7.10
CA VAL A 430 20.47 -22.55 7.80
C VAL A 430 20.35 -23.14 9.21
N LEU A 431 20.33 -24.47 9.34
CA LEU A 431 20.21 -25.14 10.65
C LEU A 431 21.40 -24.86 11.57
N LEU A 432 22.63 -24.88 11.05
CA LEU A 432 23.83 -24.53 11.83
C LEU A 432 23.81 -23.08 12.29
N SER A 433 23.46 -22.15 11.40
CA SER A 433 23.37 -20.72 11.71
C SER A 433 22.33 -20.43 12.79
N LEU A 434 21.16 -21.06 12.70
CA LEU A 434 20.09 -20.95 13.69
C LEU A 434 20.49 -21.60 15.02
N GLY A 435 21.20 -22.74 14.97
CA GLY A 435 21.73 -23.40 16.16
C GLY A 435 22.75 -22.53 16.90
N GLU A 436 23.68 -21.90 16.17
CA GLU A 436 24.63 -20.96 16.76
C GLU A 436 23.92 -19.74 17.36
N LEU A 437 22.88 -19.22 16.70
CA LEU A 437 22.06 -18.13 17.21
C LEU A 437 21.37 -18.52 18.52
N VAL A 438 20.70 -19.68 18.58
CA VAL A 438 20.04 -20.18 19.80
C VAL A 438 21.07 -20.39 20.92
N ALA A 439 22.22 -20.99 20.62
CA ALA A 439 23.30 -21.17 21.59
C ALA A 439 23.86 -19.83 22.10
N LYS A 440 24.00 -18.83 21.21
CA LYS A 440 24.40 -17.47 21.58
C LYS A 440 23.37 -16.83 22.52
N MET A 441 22.08 -17.05 22.32
CA MET A 441 21.05 -16.56 23.23
C MET A 441 21.14 -17.20 24.62
N THR A 442 21.76 -18.38 24.75
CA THR A 442 22.07 -18.98 26.06
C THR A 442 23.07 -18.15 26.85
N SER A 443 23.97 -17.38 26.20
CA SER A 443 24.89 -16.50 26.92
C SER A 443 24.22 -15.22 27.48
N TYR A 444 23.15 -14.74 26.83
CA TYR A 444 22.28 -13.70 27.37
C TYR A 444 21.54 -14.12 28.66
N VAL A 445 21.60 -15.40 29.04
CA VAL A 445 21.03 -15.94 30.30
C VAL A 445 21.73 -15.34 31.53
N GLN A 446 22.97 -14.84 31.41
CA GLN A 446 23.70 -14.26 32.56
C GLN A 446 23.51 -12.75 32.75
N GLU A 447 23.12 -11.99 31.72
CA GLU A 447 22.99 -10.53 31.77
C GLU A 447 21.51 -10.07 31.78
N GLY A 448 20.71 -10.62 32.70
CA GLY A 448 19.44 -9.98 33.05
C GLY A 448 19.66 -8.60 33.69
N PRO A 449 18.71 -7.66 33.61
CA PRO A 449 18.83 -6.40 34.35
C PRO A 449 19.07 -6.72 35.83
N PRO A 450 19.99 -6.00 36.52
CA PRO A 450 20.27 -6.27 37.92
C PRO A 450 18.94 -6.19 38.67
N ALA A 451 18.58 -7.29 39.35
CA ALA A 451 17.44 -7.28 40.23
C ALA A 451 17.63 -6.12 41.21
N GLU A 452 16.66 -5.20 41.26
CA GLU A 452 16.66 -4.14 42.27
C GLU A 452 16.90 -4.78 43.65
N PRO A 453 17.71 -4.17 44.52
CA PRO A 453 18.00 -4.75 45.83
C PRO A 453 16.69 -4.97 46.57
N LYS A 454 16.26 -6.23 46.64
CA LYS A 454 15.04 -6.64 47.34
C LYS A 454 15.15 -6.12 48.78
N SER A 455 14.16 -5.34 49.22
CA SER A 455 14.13 -4.83 50.60
C SER A 455 14.24 -5.98 51.60
N GLU A 456 14.84 -5.75 52.78
CA GLU A 456 14.94 -6.76 53.86
C GLU A 456 13.60 -7.42 54.19
N ARG A 457 12.49 -6.69 54.03
CA ARG A 457 11.12 -7.21 54.18
C ARG A 457 10.73 -8.22 53.10
N ALA A 458 11.12 -8.00 51.85
CA ALA A 458 10.92 -8.94 50.75
C ALA A 458 11.76 -10.20 50.95
N LEU A 459 13.02 -10.07 51.42
CA LEU A 459 13.87 -11.21 51.77
C LEU A 459 13.32 -12.02 52.95
N LEU A 460 12.70 -11.37 53.94
CA LEU A 460 12.05 -12.04 55.07
C LEU A 460 10.76 -12.75 54.66
N ILE A 461 9.97 -12.16 53.75
CA ILE A 461 8.76 -12.79 53.19
C ILE A 461 9.15 -13.98 52.31
N GLU A 462 10.23 -13.88 51.52
CA GLU A 462 10.78 -14.95 50.68
C GLU A 462 11.37 -16.09 51.55
N LYS A 463 12.03 -15.78 52.66
CA LYS A 463 12.48 -16.76 53.67
C LYS A 463 11.33 -17.43 54.43
N MET A 464 10.20 -16.74 54.64
CA MET A 464 9.00 -17.30 55.28
C MET A 464 8.08 -18.06 54.29
N HIS A 465 8.14 -17.77 53.00
CA HIS A 465 7.37 -18.43 51.93
C HIS A 465 8.14 -19.56 51.23
N VAL A 466 9.19 -20.10 51.85
CA VAL A 466 9.73 -21.43 51.48
C VAL A 466 8.72 -22.51 51.90
N ARG A 467 7.50 -22.45 51.36
CA ARG A 467 6.75 -23.66 51.05
C ARG A 467 7.61 -24.36 50.02
N VAL A 468 8.09 -25.55 50.37
CA VAL A 468 8.71 -26.51 49.45
C VAL A 468 7.75 -26.66 48.25
N SER A 469 8.01 -25.90 47.18
CA SER A 469 7.28 -26.01 45.93
C SER A 469 7.65 -27.38 45.39
N LYS A 470 6.66 -28.23 45.08
CA LYS A 470 6.93 -29.48 44.34
C LYS A 470 7.59 -29.11 43.02
N GLU A 471 8.90 -29.25 42.93
CA GLU A 471 9.61 -29.24 41.66
C GLU A 471 9.35 -30.60 41.00
N PHE A 472 8.65 -30.58 39.88
CA PHE A 472 8.59 -31.74 38.99
C PHE A 472 9.61 -31.57 37.87
N ALA A 473 10.26 -32.66 37.50
CA ALA A 473 11.16 -32.67 36.36
C ALA A 473 10.35 -32.51 35.06
N ILE A 474 10.93 -31.81 34.09
CA ILE A 474 10.35 -31.65 32.75
C ILE A 474 11.26 -32.31 31.73
N VAL A 475 10.75 -33.29 31.00
CA VAL A 475 11.46 -33.96 29.92
C VAL A 475 11.04 -33.36 28.59
N CYS A 476 11.97 -32.79 27.84
CA CYS A 476 11.73 -32.21 26.53
C CYS A 476 12.27 -33.15 25.46
N LEU A 477 11.38 -33.71 24.63
CA LEU A 477 11.69 -34.69 23.59
C LEU A 477 11.58 -34.07 22.20
N SER A 478 12.65 -34.15 21.41
CA SER A 478 12.59 -33.86 19.97
C SER A 478 11.98 -35.04 19.22
N ALA A 479 11.00 -34.77 18.36
CA ALA A 479 10.22 -35.82 17.70
C ALA A 479 11.02 -36.57 16.62
N ASN A 480 11.85 -35.87 15.83
CA ASN A 480 12.55 -36.50 14.73
C ASN A 480 13.89 -35.85 14.36
N ASP A 481 13.89 -34.62 13.86
CA ASP A 481 15.05 -34.07 13.16
C ASP A 481 15.76 -32.93 13.89
N GLN A 482 16.76 -32.34 13.23
CA GLN A 482 17.54 -31.24 13.80
C GLN A 482 16.71 -29.98 14.05
N ALA A 483 15.64 -29.72 13.28
CA ALA A 483 14.78 -28.57 13.52
C ALA A 483 13.88 -28.80 14.75
N ASP A 484 13.38 -30.01 14.93
CA ASP A 484 12.72 -30.42 16.17
C ASP A 484 13.67 -30.28 17.37
N ASP A 485 14.93 -30.67 17.21
CA ASP A 485 15.95 -30.54 18.25
C ASP A 485 16.25 -29.09 18.63
N LEU A 486 16.33 -28.18 17.64
CA LEU A 486 16.52 -26.74 17.87
C LEU A 486 15.33 -26.12 18.61
N THR A 487 14.10 -26.43 18.21
CA THR A 487 12.90 -25.94 18.91
C THR A 487 12.81 -26.51 20.33
N THR A 488 13.26 -27.75 20.54
CA THR A 488 13.37 -28.38 21.85
C THR A 488 14.41 -27.67 22.72
N SER A 489 15.57 -27.29 22.17
CA SER A 489 16.56 -26.46 22.86
C SER A 489 15.98 -25.11 23.30
N MET A 490 15.21 -24.44 22.44
CA MET A 490 14.57 -23.16 22.79
C MET A 490 13.58 -23.32 23.95
N LEU A 491 12.76 -24.38 23.95
CA LEU A 491 11.84 -24.67 25.05
C LEU A 491 12.60 -24.96 26.35
N THR A 492 13.62 -25.82 26.28
CA THR A 492 14.47 -26.21 27.42
C THR A 492 15.09 -24.96 28.05
N GLN A 493 15.71 -24.10 27.24
CA GLN A 493 16.34 -22.87 27.69
C GLN A 493 15.36 -21.90 28.38
N LEU A 494 14.13 -21.79 27.87
CA LEU A 494 13.10 -20.93 28.49
C LEU A 494 12.59 -21.52 29.81
N LEU A 495 12.43 -22.83 29.91
CA LEU A 495 12.01 -23.50 31.13
C LEU A 495 13.08 -23.43 32.23
N GLU A 496 14.35 -23.62 31.88
CA GLU A 496 15.49 -23.45 32.80
C GLU A 496 15.57 -22.01 33.32
N ARG A 497 15.30 -21.02 32.45
CA ARG A 497 15.22 -19.61 32.82
C ARG A 497 14.10 -19.32 33.83
N ASP A 498 12.98 -20.03 33.75
CA ASP A 498 11.87 -19.93 34.70
C ASP A 498 12.11 -20.76 35.98
N GLY A 499 13.27 -21.41 36.09
CA GLY A 499 13.73 -22.14 37.28
C GLY A 499 13.34 -23.63 37.31
N HIS A 500 12.98 -24.22 36.18
CA HIS A 500 12.61 -25.64 36.10
C HIS A 500 13.82 -26.54 35.83
N GLN A 501 13.81 -27.73 36.44
CA GLN A 501 14.75 -28.79 36.11
C GLN A 501 14.30 -29.50 34.83
N THR A 502 15.10 -29.39 33.78
CA THR A 502 14.79 -29.96 32.47
C THR A 502 15.76 -31.05 32.05
N LEU A 503 15.24 -32.08 31.37
CA LEU A 503 16.03 -33.10 30.70
C LEU A 503 15.67 -33.12 29.21
N LYS A 504 16.61 -32.71 28.36
CA LYS A 504 16.43 -32.77 26.90
C LYS A 504 16.84 -34.14 26.38
N LEU A 505 15.99 -34.77 25.58
CA LEU A 505 16.23 -36.07 24.94
C LEU A 505 15.79 -36.04 23.48
N SER A 506 16.37 -36.91 22.65
CA SER A 506 15.84 -37.20 21.31
C SER A 506 14.97 -38.45 21.33
N ALA A 507 14.08 -38.60 20.34
CA ALA A 507 13.30 -39.81 20.14
C ALA A 507 14.16 -41.08 20.07
N GLU A 508 15.35 -40.98 19.48
CA GLU A 508 16.32 -42.08 19.34
C GLU A 508 16.99 -42.45 20.66
N ALA A 509 17.19 -41.48 21.55
CA ALA A 509 17.81 -41.69 22.86
C ALA A 509 16.84 -42.36 23.86
N LEU A 510 15.56 -42.52 23.52
CA LEU A 510 14.52 -43.04 24.41
C LEU A 510 14.57 -44.58 24.52
N SER A 511 15.48 -45.08 25.36
CA SER A 511 15.64 -46.50 25.71
C SER A 511 14.58 -46.99 26.70
N GLU A 512 14.36 -48.31 26.76
CA GLU A 512 13.46 -48.94 27.75
C GLU A 512 13.86 -48.63 29.20
N GLU A 513 15.15 -48.48 29.47
CA GLU A 513 15.67 -48.14 30.80
C GLU A 513 15.29 -46.72 31.21
N ILE A 514 15.40 -45.74 30.31
CA ILE A 514 14.97 -44.36 30.55
C ILE A 514 13.46 -44.30 30.76
N LEU A 515 12.69 -45.03 29.96
CA LEU A 515 11.22 -45.11 30.11
C LEU A 515 10.82 -45.71 31.45
N ALA A 516 11.48 -46.78 31.89
CA ALA A 516 11.25 -47.38 33.20
C ALA A 516 11.58 -46.41 34.34
N GLY A 517 12.68 -45.66 34.23
CA GLY A 517 13.04 -44.62 35.19
C GLY A 517 11.96 -43.52 35.28
N LEU A 518 11.54 -42.97 34.14
CA LEU A 518 10.50 -41.94 34.07
C LEU A 518 9.13 -42.44 34.61
N ALA A 519 8.83 -43.73 34.47
CA ALA A 519 7.60 -44.32 34.99
C ALA A 519 7.57 -44.35 36.53
N THR A 520 8.73 -44.40 37.20
CA THR A 520 8.81 -44.32 38.66
C THR A 520 8.50 -42.91 39.18
N GLU A 521 8.81 -41.88 38.39
CA GLU A 521 8.56 -40.47 38.73
C GLU A 521 7.24 -39.98 38.14
N THR A 522 6.12 -40.34 38.77
CA THR A 522 4.77 -40.00 38.28
C THR A 522 4.45 -38.50 38.17
N GLN A 523 5.27 -37.62 38.76
CA GLN A 523 5.10 -36.17 38.66
C GLN A 523 5.79 -35.56 37.43
N THR A 524 6.63 -36.34 36.72
CA THR A 524 7.39 -35.86 35.58
C THR A 524 6.49 -35.49 34.41
N VAL A 525 6.72 -34.30 33.87
CA VAL A 525 5.99 -33.76 32.71
C VAL A 525 6.81 -34.00 31.46
N VAL A 526 6.19 -34.50 30.39
CA VAL A 526 6.87 -34.77 29.12
C VAL A 526 6.34 -33.85 28.04
N PHE A 527 7.21 -33.08 27.40
CA PHE A 527 6.91 -32.28 26.21
C PHE A 527 7.45 -32.96 24.96
N ILE A 528 6.59 -33.20 23.97
CA ILE A 528 6.97 -33.69 22.64
C ILE A 528 7.02 -32.50 21.70
N SER A 529 8.20 -32.14 21.22
CA SER A 529 8.46 -30.98 20.37
C SER A 529 8.56 -31.41 18.91
N ALA A 530 7.69 -30.87 18.05
CA ALA A 530 7.64 -31.21 16.64
C ALA A 530 7.27 -30.01 15.76
N LEU A 531 7.97 -29.85 14.62
CA LEU A 531 7.81 -28.74 13.67
C LEU A 531 7.16 -29.21 12.35
N PRO A 532 6.16 -28.50 11.81
CA PRO A 532 5.51 -28.83 10.53
C PRO A 532 6.53 -28.88 9.36
N PRO A 533 6.24 -29.63 8.28
CA PRO A 533 4.93 -30.15 7.85
C PRO A 533 4.57 -31.57 8.35
N PHE A 534 5.53 -32.37 8.84
CA PHE A 534 5.29 -33.76 9.26
C PHE A 534 5.18 -33.96 10.78
N ALA A 535 5.19 -32.86 11.56
CA ALA A 535 5.14 -32.86 13.02
C ALA A 535 4.09 -33.82 13.62
N PHE A 536 2.87 -33.79 13.10
CA PHE A 536 1.75 -34.48 13.73
C PHE A 536 1.93 -36.01 13.75
N ALA A 537 2.38 -36.60 12.64
CA ALA A 537 2.53 -38.05 12.55
C ALA A 537 3.60 -38.57 13.53
N GLN A 538 4.72 -37.87 13.61
CA GLN A 538 5.85 -38.21 14.47
C GLN A 538 5.51 -37.96 15.94
N ALA A 539 4.93 -36.80 16.26
CA ALA A 539 4.48 -36.50 17.61
C ALA A 539 3.43 -37.50 18.11
N ARG A 540 2.51 -37.94 17.24
CA ARG A 540 1.51 -38.96 17.56
C ARG A 540 2.14 -40.33 17.83
N ALA A 541 3.08 -40.77 17.00
CA ALA A 541 3.79 -42.03 17.21
C ALA A 541 4.52 -42.03 18.57
N LEU A 542 5.21 -40.93 18.89
CA LEU A 542 5.92 -40.77 20.15
C LEU A 542 4.97 -40.69 21.35
N CYS A 543 3.83 -40.00 21.21
CA CYS A 543 2.80 -39.90 22.25
C CYS A 543 2.17 -41.28 22.55
N ILE A 544 1.93 -42.10 21.52
CA ILE A 544 1.44 -43.49 21.70
C ILE A 544 2.47 -44.30 22.49
N LYS A 545 3.76 -44.24 22.10
CA LYS A 545 4.85 -44.96 22.79
C LYS A 545 5.02 -44.51 24.24
N LEU A 546 4.94 -43.21 24.51
CA LEU A 546 5.05 -42.67 25.87
C LEU A 546 3.84 -43.04 26.71
N ARG A 547 2.61 -42.91 26.19
CA ARG A 547 1.40 -43.19 26.95
C ARG A 547 1.28 -44.66 27.36
N SER A 548 1.85 -45.59 26.58
CA SER A 548 1.88 -47.02 26.96
C SER A 548 2.83 -47.32 28.14
N HIS A 549 3.91 -46.55 28.31
CA HIS A 549 4.90 -46.74 29.38
C HIS A 549 4.68 -45.79 30.57
N LEU A 550 4.10 -44.63 30.32
CA LEU A 550 3.89 -43.53 31.27
C LEU A 550 2.39 -43.20 31.38
N PRO A 551 1.54 -44.13 31.87
CA PRO A 551 0.09 -43.94 31.86
C PRO A 551 -0.39 -42.83 32.80
N LYS A 552 0.40 -42.48 33.83
CA LYS A 552 0.03 -41.50 34.86
C LYS A 552 0.71 -40.14 34.71
N ASN A 553 1.72 -40.04 33.85
CA ASN A 553 2.49 -38.80 33.64
C ASN A 553 1.71 -37.84 32.73
N ARG A 554 1.96 -36.54 32.91
CA ARG A 554 1.39 -35.51 32.05
C ARG A 554 2.23 -35.40 30.78
N ILE A 555 1.57 -35.44 29.63
CA ILE A 555 2.19 -35.36 28.31
C ILE A 555 1.61 -34.15 27.57
N ALA A 556 2.45 -33.18 27.22
CA ALA A 556 2.12 -32.11 26.28
C ALA A 556 2.73 -32.39 24.91
N VAL A 557 2.01 -32.06 23.84
CA VAL A 557 2.55 -32.04 22.49
C VAL A 557 2.65 -30.59 22.01
N ALA A 558 3.86 -30.17 21.70
CA ALA A 558 4.19 -28.90 21.09
C ALA A 558 4.27 -29.07 19.56
N LEU A 559 3.21 -28.67 18.86
CA LEU A 559 3.17 -28.58 17.40
C LEU A 559 3.43 -27.14 16.99
N TRP A 560 4.70 -26.78 16.88
CA TRP A 560 5.11 -25.40 16.71
C TRP A 560 4.56 -24.78 15.43
N ASN A 561 4.11 -23.52 15.50
CA ASN A 561 3.63 -22.77 14.35
C ASN A 561 2.42 -23.43 13.62
N SER A 562 1.67 -24.27 14.33
CA SER A 562 0.41 -24.84 13.82
C SER A 562 -0.71 -23.79 13.86
N PRO A 563 -1.46 -23.60 12.76
CA PRO A 563 -2.61 -22.67 12.72
C PRO A 563 -3.91 -23.28 13.28
N GLU A 564 -3.94 -24.60 13.53
CA GLU A 564 -5.14 -25.32 14.00
C GLU A 564 -5.39 -25.12 15.50
N ASP A 565 -6.66 -25.19 15.91
CA ASP A 565 -7.06 -25.08 17.33
C ASP A 565 -6.61 -26.33 18.12
N GLY A 566 -6.09 -26.12 19.32
CA GLY A 566 -5.49 -27.17 20.14
C GLY A 566 -6.47 -28.29 20.51
N GLU A 567 -7.75 -27.95 20.74
CA GLU A 567 -8.78 -28.95 21.07
C GLU A 567 -9.11 -29.87 19.89
N GLU A 568 -9.17 -29.33 18.67
CA GLU A 568 -9.41 -30.09 17.45
C GLU A 568 -8.28 -31.10 17.20
N ILE A 569 -7.04 -30.66 17.44
CA ILE A 569 -5.86 -31.50 17.31
C ILE A 569 -5.85 -32.64 18.33
N ILE A 570 -6.19 -32.39 19.60
CA ILE A 570 -6.25 -33.43 20.65
C ILE A 570 -7.19 -34.58 20.23
N GLY A 571 -8.32 -34.26 19.60
CA GLY A 571 -9.26 -35.27 19.09
C GLY A 571 -8.63 -36.26 18.11
N ARG A 572 -7.67 -35.80 17.30
CA ARG A 572 -6.98 -36.61 16.27
C ARG A 572 -5.99 -37.63 16.85
N PHE A 573 -5.59 -37.50 18.11
CA PHE A 573 -4.70 -38.47 18.79
C PHE A 573 -5.42 -39.77 19.20
N GLY A 574 -6.75 -39.82 19.17
CA GLY A 574 -7.52 -41.03 19.45
C GLY A 574 -7.47 -41.42 20.93
N ASN A 575 -7.01 -42.64 21.24
CA ASN A 575 -6.93 -43.18 22.61
C ASN A 575 -5.66 -42.75 23.36
N ALA A 576 -4.60 -42.37 22.66
CA ALA A 576 -3.34 -41.90 23.26
C ALA A 576 -3.32 -40.38 23.35
N ARG A 577 -4.33 -39.79 24.01
CA ARG A 577 -4.49 -38.34 24.07
C ARG A 577 -3.37 -37.71 24.91
N PRO A 578 -2.72 -36.65 24.41
CA PRO A 578 -1.93 -35.78 25.27
C PRO A 578 -2.86 -35.01 26.21
N ASP A 579 -2.31 -34.56 27.33
CA ASP A 579 -3.00 -33.73 28.32
C ASP A 579 -3.13 -32.28 27.85
N ALA A 580 -2.24 -31.85 26.95
CA ALA A 580 -2.28 -30.53 26.32
C ALA A 580 -1.63 -30.55 24.93
N VAL A 581 -2.11 -29.68 24.04
CA VAL A 581 -1.44 -29.36 22.76
C VAL A 581 -1.18 -27.86 22.73
N VAL A 582 0.06 -27.48 22.41
CA VAL A 582 0.50 -26.08 22.33
C VAL A 582 1.16 -25.80 20.99
N ALA A 583 1.04 -24.56 20.50
CA ALA A 583 1.59 -24.14 19.21
C ALA A 583 2.72 -23.10 19.34
N THR A 584 2.91 -22.52 20.52
CA THR A 584 3.90 -21.48 20.79
C THR A 584 4.64 -21.74 22.11
N LEU A 585 5.87 -21.28 22.22
CA LEU A 585 6.67 -21.39 23.45
C LEU A 585 5.99 -20.66 24.60
N LYS A 586 5.36 -19.52 24.33
CA LYS A 586 4.55 -18.82 25.33
C LYS A 586 3.42 -19.69 25.90
N GLN A 587 2.68 -20.41 25.05
CA GLN A 587 1.64 -21.35 25.52
C GLN A 587 2.24 -22.51 26.30
N ALA A 588 3.41 -23.03 25.89
CA ALA A 588 4.09 -24.10 26.63
C ALA A 588 4.45 -23.66 28.06
N LEU A 589 5.03 -22.47 28.23
CA LEU A 589 5.36 -21.92 29.55
C LEU A 589 4.10 -21.72 30.41
N GLN A 590 3.04 -21.16 29.83
CA GLN A 590 1.74 -21.00 30.52
C GLN A 590 1.14 -22.34 30.96
N GLN A 591 1.30 -23.39 30.15
CA GLN A 591 0.83 -24.73 30.49
C GLN A 591 1.59 -25.32 31.67
N VAL A 592 2.91 -25.12 31.74
CA VAL A 592 3.74 -25.54 32.88
C VAL A 592 3.32 -24.81 34.16
N GLU A 593 3.09 -23.50 34.09
CA GLU A 593 2.57 -22.73 35.22
C GLU A 593 1.20 -23.22 35.69
N ALA A 594 0.30 -23.54 34.75
CA ALA A 594 -1.03 -24.06 35.06
C ALA A 594 -0.97 -25.42 35.76
N TRP A 595 0.02 -26.25 35.41
CA TRP A 595 0.26 -27.54 36.04
C TRP A 595 0.94 -27.47 37.41
N ARG A 596 1.56 -26.33 37.74
CA ARG A 596 2.19 -26.06 39.03
C ARG A 596 1.20 -25.57 40.09
N ARG A 597 0.15 -24.85 39.69
CA ARG A 597 -0.95 -24.40 40.56
C ARG A 597 -1.87 -25.56 40.92
#